data_AF-A0AAU1CDM5-F1
#
_entry.id   AF-A0AAU1CDM5-F1
#
_cell.length_a   1.000
_cell.length_b   1.000
_cell.length_c   1.000
_cell.angle_alpha   90.00
_cell.angle_beta   90.00
_cell.angle_gamma   90.00
#
_symmetry.space_group_name_H-M   'P 1'
#
loop_
_entity.id
_entity.type
_entity.pdbx_description
1 polymer ?
#
loop_
_entity_poly.entity_id
_entity_poly.type
_entity_poly.pdbx_seq_one_letter_code
_entity_poly.pdbx_strand_id
1 'polypeptide(L)'
;MTTASAADGVAASPPPFLLTPGQGEGARALLSYVAGLPLDSVDARLLAVVVGIRAARTGAGNLTGTDLRSLRLEDPEGALAELTAAGWEVPGQLIGGDPDVPYAIVVPELAPGPDRVLRLGKDARSRVSGWSMRTRLAKPVRKGASGVRLAALFLAAHCSDELVGRAPAELPVACYGAVPMLLEKGFLAEVSGQTYRLGESVRHLAGRFRTPEELAAIAREEEERRAAREAAAAAEPTPESWAAWKSGVSPALLRHAEAVEACALCHLPFVRLAPAFMCGPSPLPAPRAALDAYESWRAAHPDCGREAALFTVEFRAEHGHGPSHGQLCKGLRWKKLGRELRGIIVHTLIAEGWLASTPPVPWTLRPGRTAQAQGIALPGQAVRTGG
;
A
#
# COMPACT_ATOMS: atom_id res chain seq x y z
N MET A 1 -41.87 26.35 5.20
CA MET A 1 -40.51 26.65 5.68
C MET A 1 -39.97 25.42 6.40
N THR A 2 -39.13 24.61 5.74
CA THR A 2 -37.88 24.06 6.29
C THR A 2 -37.13 23.50 5.08
N THR A 3 -36.03 24.14 4.74
CA THR A 3 -35.16 23.82 3.60
C THR A 3 -34.26 22.64 3.96
N ALA A 4 -34.37 21.54 3.22
CA ALA A 4 -33.39 20.46 3.25
C ALA A 4 -32.20 20.87 2.36
N SER A 5 -31.05 21.09 3.02
CA SER A 5 -29.77 21.38 2.40
C SER A 5 -29.26 20.14 1.67
N ALA A 6 -29.13 20.23 0.35
CA ALA A 6 -28.36 19.30 -0.46
C ALA A 6 -26.87 19.56 -0.16
N ALA A 7 -26.24 18.62 0.54
CA ALA A 7 -24.79 18.59 0.62
C ALA A 7 -24.26 18.06 -0.72
N ASP A 8 -23.81 19.00 -1.56
CA ASP A 8 -23.00 18.70 -2.73
C ASP A 8 -21.69 18.06 -2.27
N GLY A 9 -21.65 16.72 -2.34
CA GLY A 9 -20.41 15.98 -2.33
C GLY A 9 -19.67 16.31 -3.61
N VAL A 10 -18.70 17.24 -3.53
CA VAL A 10 -17.74 17.48 -4.60
C VAL A 10 -17.04 16.15 -4.87
N ALA A 11 -17.48 15.44 -5.92
CA ALA A 11 -16.82 14.28 -6.44
C ALA A 11 -15.39 14.70 -6.79
N ALA A 12 -14.41 14.18 -6.06
CA ALA A 12 -13.00 14.43 -6.32
C ALA A 12 -12.72 14.15 -7.80
N SER A 13 -12.24 15.16 -8.54
CA SER A 13 -11.81 15.01 -9.92
C SER A 13 -10.91 13.76 -10.02
N PRO A 14 -11.15 12.86 -10.98
CA PRO A 14 -10.36 11.65 -11.09
C PRO A 14 -8.88 12.02 -11.18
N PRO A 15 -7.99 11.24 -10.54
CA PRO A 15 -6.58 11.58 -10.49
C PRO A 15 -6.05 11.76 -11.91
N PRO A 16 -5.22 12.80 -12.15
CA PRO A 16 -4.77 13.17 -13.49
C PRO A 16 -3.96 12.07 -14.18
N PHE A 17 -3.50 11.06 -13.42
CA PHE A 17 -2.75 9.90 -13.88
C PHE A 17 -3.39 8.61 -13.35
N LEU A 18 -3.37 7.57 -14.18
CA LEU A 18 -3.91 6.26 -13.82
C LEU A 18 -3.02 5.45 -12.87
N LEU A 19 -1.72 5.75 -12.85
CA LEU A 19 -0.71 5.09 -12.03
C LEU A 19 -0.12 6.04 -10.99
N THR A 20 0.14 5.52 -9.80
CA THR A 20 1.08 6.15 -8.86
C THR A 20 2.53 5.91 -9.32
N PRO A 21 3.53 6.65 -8.83
CA PRO A 21 4.93 6.42 -9.19
C PRO A 21 5.39 4.97 -8.98
N GLY A 22 5.09 4.37 -7.83
CA GLY A 22 5.43 2.96 -7.55
C GLY A 22 4.65 1.95 -8.43
N GLN A 23 3.44 2.28 -8.88
CA GLN A 23 2.74 1.44 -9.86
C GLN A 23 3.36 1.60 -11.26
N GLY A 24 3.86 2.78 -11.59
CA GLY A 24 4.65 3.05 -12.79
C GLY A 24 5.96 2.26 -12.83
N GLU A 25 6.66 2.15 -11.70
CA GLU A 25 7.82 1.27 -11.54
C GLU A 25 7.45 -0.18 -11.82
N GLY A 26 6.32 -0.65 -11.27
CA GLY A 26 5.80 -1.97 -11.58
C GLY A 26 5.48 -2.20 -13.06
N ALA A 27 4.94 -1.19 -13.75
CA ALA A 27 4.68 -1.24 -15.19
C ALA A 27 5.99 -1.36 -16.00
N ARG A 28 7.02 -0.59 -15.64
CA ARG A 28 8.34 -0.65 -16.28
C ARG A 28 9.04 -1.97 -16.01
N ALA A 29 9.00 -2.48 -14.78
CA ALA A 29 9.55 -3.79 -14.44
C ALA A 29 8.92 -4.92 -15.28
N LEU A 30 7.60 -4.88 -15.48
CA LEU A 30 6.91 -5.81 -16.39
C LEU A 30 7.40 -5.69 -17.84
N LEU A 31 7.53 -4.47 -18.35
CA LEU A 31 7.97 -4.23 -19.73
C LEU A 31 9.43 -4.63 -19.94
N SER A 32 10.29 -4.38 -18.96
CA SER A 32 11.69 -4.81 -18.93
C SER A 32 11.81 -6.34 -18.93
N TYR A 33 11.00 -7.00 -18.10
CA TYR A 33 10.87 -8.47 -18.10
C TYR A 33 10.51 -9.00 -19.49
N VAL A 34 9.45 -8.45 -20.11
CA VAL A 34 9.01 -8.87 -21.45
C VAL A 34 10.06 -8.55 -22.54
N ALA A 35 10.79 -7.44 -22.41
CA ALA A 35 11.86 -7.09 -23.34
C ALA A 35 12.99 -8.13 -23.33
N GLY A 36 13.30 -8.70 -22.16
CA GLY A 36 14.32 -9.72 -21.96
C GLY A 36 13.92 -11.14 -22.37
N LEU A 37 12.66 -11.39 -22.71
CA LEU A 37 12.24 -12.72 -23.18
C LEU A 37 12.78 -13.01 -24.59
N PRO A 38 13.08 -14.29 -24.91
CA PRO A 38 13.55 -14.72 -26.23
C PRO A 38 12.38 -14.79 -27.23
N LEU A 39 11.71 -13.65 -27.47
CA LEU A 39 10.58 -13.51 -28.39
C LEU A 39 11.00 -12.64 -29.58
N ASP A 40 10.73 -13.09 -30.78
CA ASP A 40 11.13 -12.41 -32.01
C ASP A 40 10.04 -11.44 -32.48
N SER A 41 8.77 -11.84 -32.38
CA SER A 41 7.66 -11.03 -32.90
C SER A 41 7.13 -10.00 -31.91
N VAL A 42 6.62 -8.89 -32.45
CA VAL A 42 5.90 -7.87 -31.67
C VAL A 42 4.57 -8.39 -31.15
N ASP A 43 3.96 -9.37 -31.82
CA ASP A 43 2.72 -10.01 -31.38
C ASP A 43 2.96 -10.85 -30.13
N ALA A 44 3.98 -11.70 -30.14
CA ALA A 44 4.40 -12.48 -28.97
C ALA A 44 4.73 -11.57 -27.79
N ARG A 45 5.49 -10.48 -28.01
CA ARG A 45 5.82 -9.51 -26.95
C ARG A 45 4.59 -8.79 -26.41
N LEU A 46 3.65 -8.37 -27.27
CA LEU A 46 2.42 -7.73 -26.82
C LEU A 46 1.53 -8.69 -26.00
N LEU A 47 1.44 -9.94 -26.43
CA LEU A 47 0.75 -10.99 -25.69
C LEU A 47 1.42 -11.27 -24.35
N ALA A 48 2.75 -11.35 -24.32
CA ALA A 48 3.56 -11.56 -23.12
C ALA A 48 3.31 -10.47 -22.06
N VAL A 49 3.11 -9.21 -22.44
CA VAL A 49 2.72 -8.14 -21.49
C VAL A 49 1.39 -8.48 -20.79
N VAL A 50 0.39 -8.95 -21.54
CA VAL A 50 -0.96 -9.24 -21.02
C VAL A 50 -0.94 -10.48 -20.13
N VAL A 51 -0.25 -11.53 -20.55
CA VAL A 51 -0.13 -12.77 -19.78
C VAL A 51 0.74 -12.54 -18.54
N GLY A 52 1.90 -11.93 -18.70
CA GLY A 52 2.86 -11.66 -17.64
C GLY A 52 2.24 -10.87 -16.49
N ILE A 53 1.45 -9.83 -16.77
CA ILE A 53 0.75 -9.10 -15.69
C ILE A 53 -0.32 -9.92 -14.98
N ARG A 54 -1.02 -10.81 -15.69
CA ARG A 54 -2.03 -11.70 -15.09
C ARG A 54 -1.35 -12.78 -14.25
N ALA A 55 -0.22 -13.31 -14.72
CA ALA A 55 0.60 -14.33 -14.06
C ALA A 55 1.46 -13.78 -12.91
N ALA A 56 1.67 -12.46 -12.84
CA ALA A 56 2.56 -11.80 -11.87
C ALA A 56 2.27 -12.08 -10.38
N ARG A 57 1.20 -12.78 -10.00
CA ARG A 57 0.89 -13.20 -8.61
C ARG A 57 0.91 -14.69 -8.35
N THR A 58 0.60 -15.50 -9.35
CA THR A 58 0.37 -16.94 -9.19
C THR A 58 1.27 -17.78 -10.08
N GLY A 59 2.03 -17.17 -10.98
CA GLY A 59 2.71 -17.88 -12.07
C GLY A 59 1.78 -18.34 -13.17
N ALA A 60 0.48 -18.00 -13.13
CA ALA A 60 -0.49 -18.41 -14.14
C ALA A 60 -1.38 -17.23 -14.54
N GLY A 61 -1.43 -16.92 -15.84
CA GLY A 61 -2.23 -15.85 -16.41
C GLY A 61 -3.42 -16.42 -17.18
N ASN A 62 -4.63 -16.28 -16.64
CA ASN A 62 -5.84 -16.72 -17.34
C ASN A 62 -6.10 -15.83 -18.56
N LEU A 63 -6.37 -16.45 -19.71
CA LEU A 63 -6.73 -15.79 -20.96
C LEU A 63 -7.91 -16.53 -21.60
N THR A 64 -8.87 -15.79 -22.14
CA THR A 64 -9.96 -16.35 -22.96
C THR A 64 -9.63 -16.22 -24.45
N GLY A 65 -10.30 -16.98 -25.31
CA GLY A 65 -10.22 -16.75 -26.77
C GLY A 65 -10.72 -15.35 -27.16
N THR A 66 -11.70 -14.81 -26.43
CA THR A 66 -12.17 -13.43 -26.58
C THR A 66 -11.09 -12.40 -26.23
N ASP A 67 -10.34 -12.60 -25.13
CA ASP A 67 -9.19 -11.76 -24.78
C ASP A 67 -8.17 -11.76 -25.92
N LEU A 68 -7.78 -12.94 -26.44
CA LEU A 68 -6.79 -13.09 -27.50
C LEU A 68 -7.22 -12.34 -28.77
N ARG A 69 -8.47 -12.51 -29.23
CA ARG A 69 -9.01 -11.77 -30.38
C ARG A 69 -9.04 -10.25 -30.16
N SER A 70 -9.31 -9.81 -28.93
CA SER A 70 -9.30 -8.38 -28.58
C SER A 70 -7.92 -7.74 -28.71
N LEU A 71 -6.85 -8.55 -28.62
CA LEU A 71 -5.48 -8.10 -28.87
C LEU A 71 -5.21 -7.81 -30.33
N ARG A 72 -6.03 -8.26 -31.29
CA ARG A 72 -5.84 -8.03 -32.73
C ARG A 72 -4.39 -8.28 -33.15
N LEU A 73 -3.86 -9.44 -32.80
CA LEU A 73 -2.55 -9.89 -33.26
C LEU A 73 -2.64 -10.19 -34.76
N GLU A 74 -1.56 -9.98 -35.50
CA GLU A 74 -1.45 -10.32 -36.93
C GLU A 74 -1.31 -11.83 -37.09
N ASP A 75 -0.49 -12.46 -36.25
CA ASP A 75 -0.30 -13.91 -36.16
C ASP A 75 -0.46 -14.41 -34.71
N PRO A 76 -1.70 -14.66 -34.24
CA PRO A 76 -1.95 -15.16 -32.89
C PRO A 76 -1.40 -16.57 -32.66
N GLU A 77 -1.32 -17.42 -33.69
CA GLU A 77 -0.82 -18.79 -33.59
C GLU A 77 0.70 -18.80 -33.42
N GLY A 78 1.41 -18.04 -34.26
CA GLY A 78 2.86 -17.84 -34.13
C GLY A 78 3.23 -17.21 -32.79
N ALA A 79 2.46 -16.22 -32.32
CA ALA A 79 2.69 -15.61 -31.01
C ALA A 79 2.61 -16.61 -29.85
N LEU A 80 1.64 -17.54 -29.86
CA LEU A 80 1.53 -18.60 -28.84
C LEU A 80 2.65 -19.64 -28.97
N ALA A 81 3.06 -19.96 -30.20
CA ALA A 81 4.18 -20.85 -30.45
C ALA A 81 5.49 -20.28 -29.90
N GLU A 82 5.74 -18.99 -30.06
CA GLU A 82 6.90 -18.30 -29.47
C GLU A 82 6.89 -18.32 -27.94
N LEU A 83 5.73 -18.07 -27.30
CA LEU A 83 5.62 -18.19 -25.84
C LEU A 83 5.91 -19.62 -25.36
N THR A 84 5.44 -20.62 -26.10
CA THR A 84 5.72 -22.03 -25.82
C THR A 84 7.22 -22.33 -25.95
N ALA A 85 7.86 -21.81 -27.01
CA ALA A 85 9.30 -21.94 -27.23
C ALA A 85 10.13 -21.22 -26.15
N ALA A 86 9.60 -20.13 -25.57
CA ALA A 86 10.17 -19.45 -24.42
C ALA A 86 9.94 -20.19 -23.08
N GLY A 87 9.39 -21.41 -23.11
CA GLY A 87 9.20 -22.27 -21.95
C GLY A 87 7.92 -22.02 -21.16
N TRP A 88 6.95 -21.27 -21.71
CA TRP A 88 5.65 -21.09 -21.09
C TRP A 88 4.72 -22.26 -21.43
N GLU A 89 3.87 -22.65 -20.49
CA GLU A 89 2.87 -23.71 -20.76
C GLU A 89 1.61 -23.06 -21.31
N VAL A 90 1.40 -23.19 -22.62
CA VAL A 90 0.27 -22.62 -23.34
C VAL A 90 -0.77 -23.71 -23.65
N PRO A 91 -2.02 -23.58 -23.16
CA PRO A 91 -3.08 -24.53 -23.49
C PRO A 91 -3.46 -24.45 -24.98
N GLY A 92 -3.41 -25.59 -25.68
CA GLY A 92 -3.72 -25.65 -27.12
C GLY A 92 -5.16 -25.26 -27.48
N GLN A 93 -6.10 -25.36 -26.54
CA GLN A 93 -7.51 -25.01 -26.71
C GLN A 93 -7.77 -23.50 -26.76
N LEU A 94 -6.76 -22.68 -26.45
CA LEU A 94 -6.89 -21.22 -26.49
C LEU A 94 -7.21 -20.70 -27.90
N ILE A 95 -6.77 -21.43 -28.94
CA ILE A 95 -7.15 -21.22 -30.34
C ILE A 95 -8.07 -22.36 -30.76
N GLY A 96 -9.30 -22.03 -31.16
CA GLY A 96 -10.28 -23.01 -31.66
C GLY A 96 -11.19 -23.65 -30.60
N GLY A 97 -10.91 -23.48 -29.31
CA GLY A 97 -11.84 -23.87 -28.23
C GLY A 97 -12.96 -22.86 -27.99
N ASP A 98 -13.72 -23.06 -26.91
CA ASP A 98 -14.77 -22.12 -26.49
C ASP A 98 -14.16 -20.73 -26.19
N PRO A 99 -14.64 -19.65 -26.85
CA PRO A 99 -14.09 -18.32 -26.72
C PRO A 99 -14.19 -17.70 -25.33
N ASP A 100 -15.13 -18.13 -24.50
CA ASP A 100 -15.43 -17.53 -23.20
C ASP A 100 -14.88 -18.36 -22.03
N VAL A 101 -14.36 -19.56 -22.30
CA VAL A 101 -13.66 -20.37 -21.30
C VAL A 101 -12.27 -19.80 -21.04
N PRO A 102 -11.92 -19.50 -19.78
CA PRO A 102 -10.58 -19.05 -19.42
C PRO A 102 -9.60 -20.22 -19.37
N TYR A 103 -8.47 -20.08 -20.06
CA TYR A 103 -7.36 -21.03 -20.03
C TYR A 103 -6.15 -20.39 -19.33
N ALA A 104 -5.52 -21.14 -18.43
CA ALA A 104 -4.37 -20.67 -17.68
C ALA A 104 -3.08 -20.87 -18.49
N ILE A 105 -2.38 -19.79 -18.85
CA ILE A 105 -1.01 -19.87 -19.36
C ILE A 105 -0.05 -19.84 -18.17
N VAL A 106 0.75 -20.88 -17.98
CA VAL A 106 1.73 -20.96 -16.89
C VAL A 106 3.03 -20.30 -17.33
N VAL A 107 3.54 -19.42 -16.47
CA VAL A 107 4.80 -18.69 -16.63
C VAL A 107 5.70 -19.09 -15.45
N PRO A 108 6.53 -20.13 -15.60
CA PRO A 108 7.27 -20.73 -14.48
C PRO A 108 8.10 -19.72 -13.67
N GLU A 109 8.78 -18.79 -14.35
CA GLU A 109 9.62 -17.74 -13.73
C GLU A 109 8.84 -16.75 -12.86
N LEU A 110 7.51 -16.67 -13.07
CA LEU A 110 6.61 -15.84 -12.30
C LEU A 110 5.88 -16.61 -11.20
N ALA A 111 6.16 -17.90 -11.00
CA ALA A 111 5.57 -18.66 -9.89
C ALA A 111 5.94 -18.03 -8.52
N PRO A 112 5.14 -18.26 -7.46
CA PRO A 112 5.53 -17.85 -6.11
C PRO A 112 6.82 -18.56 -5.67
N GLY A 113 7.84 -17.79 -5.31
CA GLY A 113 9.14 -18.33 -4.89
C GLY A 113 10.18 -17.23 -4.63
N PRO A 114 11.33 -17.57 -4.03
CA PRO A 114 12.41 -16.61 -3.75
C PRO A 114 12.98 -15.98 -5.02
N ASP A 115 13.07 -16.76 -6.11
CA ASP A 115 13.67 -16.37 -7.39
C ASP A 115 12.69 -15.67 -8.35
N ARG A 116 11.52 -15.28 -7.84
CA ARG A 116 10.48 -14.63 -8.63
C ARG A 116 10.96 -13.28 -9.18
N VAL A 117 10.97 -13.17 -10.51
CA VAL A 117 11.50 -12.04 -11.26
C VAL A 117 10.61 -10.78 -11.17
N LEU A 118 9.27 -10.95 -11.22
CA LEU A 118 8.33 -9.83 -11.15
C LEU A 118 7.53 -9.83 -9.84
N ARG A 119 7.71 -8.77 -9.03
CA ARG A 119 7.06 -8.61 -7.72
C ARG A 119 5.96 -7.55 -7.76
N LEU A 120 4.82 -7.88 -8.37
CA LEU A 120 3.64 -7.03 -8.34
C LEU A 120 2.65 -7.48 -7.25
N GLY A 121 2.43 -6.63 -6.25
CA GLY A 121 1.37 -6.82 -5.24
C GLY A 121 -0.03 -6.80 -5.86
N LYS A 122 -1.05 -7.27 -5.12
CA LYS A 122 -2.46 -7.37 -5.60
C LYS A 122 -2.97 -6.08 -6.23
N ASP A 123 -2.85 -4.97 -5.52
CA ASP A 123 -3.41 -3.69 -5.94
C ASP A 123 -2.61 -3.08 -7.10
N ALA A 124 -1.28 -3.16 -7.03
CA ALA A 124 -0.39 -2.73 -8.10
C ALA A 124 -0.67 -3.50 -9.40
N ARG A 125 -0.77 -4.83 -9.35
CA ARG A 125 -1.10 -5.68 -10.51
C ARG A 125 -2.42 -5.28 -11.16
N SER A 126 -3.46 -5.06 -10.35
CA SER A 126 -4.78 -4.66 -10.85
C SER A 126 -4.72 -3.30 -11.56
N ARG A 127 -4.03 -2.32 -10.94
CA ARG A 127 -3.87 -0.98 -11.51
C ARG A 127 -3.06 -0.96 -12.80
N VAL A 128 -1.93 -1.66 -12.84
CA VAL A 128 -1.09 -1.77 -14.04
C VAL A 128 -1.82 -2.53 -15.15
N SER A 129 -2.64 -3.54 -14.82
CA SER A 129 -3.43 -4.27 -15.82
C SER A 129 -4.50 -3.38 -16.46
N GLY A 130 -5.23 -2.63 -15.63
CA GLY A 130 -6.20 -1.64 -16.12
C GLY A 130 -5.55 -0.51 -16.92
N TRP A 131 -4.34 -0.07 -16.52
CA TRP A 131 -3.55 0.90 -17.28
C TRP A 131 -3.13 0.34 -18.64
N SER A 132 -2.54 -0.86 -18.69
CA SER A 132 -2.10 -1.50 -19.94
C SER A 132 -3.26 -1.65 -20.93
N MET A 133 -4.43 -2.08 -20.44
CA MET A 133 -5.64 -2.13 -21.24
C MET A 133 -6.03 -0.75 -21.79
N ARG A 134 -6.09 0.29 -20.95
CA ARG A 134 -6.46 1.65 -21.40
C ARG A 134 -5.44 2.25 -22.37
N THR A 135 -4.15 2.00 -22.18
CA THR A 135 -3.10 2.46 -23.10
C THR A 135 -3.28 1.85 -24.48
N ARG A 136 -3.47 0.53 -24.57
CA ARG A 136 -3.66 -0.17 -25.85
C ARG A 136 -4.98 0.17 -26.54
N LEU A 137 -6.00 0.54 -25.77
CA LEU A 137 -7.32 0.95 -26.28
C LEU A 137 -7.46 2.47 -26.46
N ALA A 138 -6.41 3.25 -26.22
CA ALA A 138 -6.44 4.69 -26.40
C ALA A 138 -6.74 5.03 -27.87
N LYS A 139 -7.54 6.08 -28.10
CA LYS A 139 -7.99 6.48 -29.45
C LYS A 139 -6.86 6.56 -30.48
N PRO A 140 -5.67 7.11 -30.16
CA PRO A 140 -4.55 7.19 -31.12
C PRO A 140 -4.01 5.83 -31.59
N VAL A 141 -4.10 4.77 -30.77
CA VAL A 141 -3.40 3.50 -31.00
C VAL A 141 -4.30 2.28 -31.13
N ARG A 142 -5.57 2.35 -30.72
CA ARG A 142 -6.49 1.19 -30.67
C ARG A 142 -6.71 0.45 -32.00
N LYS A 143 -6.46 1.13 -33.13
CA LYS A 143 -6.56 0.57 -34.48
C LYS A 143 -5.19 0.27 -35.13
N GLY A 144 -4.10 0.58 -34.44
CA GLY A 144 -2.75 0.34 -34.94
C GLY A 144 -2.32 -1.12 -34.79
N ALA A 145 -1.28 -1.49 -35.52
CA ALA A 145 -0.62 -2.78 -35.40
C ALA A 145 -0.09 -3.04 -33.97
N SER A 146 0.31 -4.28 -33.69
CA SER A 146 0.85 -4.65 -32.37
C SER A 146 2.08 -3.84 -31.99
N GLY A 147 2.98 -3.56 -32.94
CA GLY A 147 4.15 -2.71 -32.73
C GLY A 147 3.80 -1.30 -32.23
N VAL A 148 2.70 -0.71 -32.72
CA VAL A 148 2.21 0.63 -32.31
C VAL A 148 1.72 0.61 -30.86
N ARG A 149 0.94 -0.42 -30.51
CA ARG A 149 0.37 -0.56 -29.16
C ARG A 149 1.44 -0.95 -28.14
N LEU A 150 2.43 -1.74 -28.53
CA LEU A 150 3.58 -2.07 -27.70
C LEU A 150 4.47 -0.84 -27.47
N ALA A 151 4.80 -0.09 -28.53
CA ALA A 151 5.55 1.17 -28.41
C ALA A 151 4.84 2.15 -27.48
N ALA A 152 3.52 2.30 -27.63
CA ALA A 152 2.71 3.15 -26.76
C ALA A 152 2.79 2.76 -25.27
N LEU A 153 2.85 1.47 -24.95
CA LEU A 153 3.04 1.00 -23.57
C LEU A 153 4.40 1.40 -23.02
N PHE A 154 5.49 1.17 -23.77
CA PHE A 154 6.85 1.53 -23.35
C PHE A 154 6.99 3.03 -23.14
N LEU A 155 6.55 3.83 -24.11
CA LEU A 155 6.65 5.29 -24.04
C LEU A 155 5.73 5.85 -22.93
N ALA A 156 4.51 5.33 -22.77
CA ALA A 156 3.66 5.76 -21.66
C ALA A 156 4.30 5.44 -20.30
N ALA A 157 4.88 4.25 -20.10
CA ALA A 157 5.49 3.82 -18.84
C ALA A 157 6.75 4.62 -18.47
N HIS A 158 7.50 5.13 -19.46
CA HIS A 158 8.76 5.87 -19.30
C HIS A 158 8.60 7.39 -19.40
N CYS A 159 7.36 7.87 -19.32
CA CYS A 159 7.05 9.29 -19.34
C CYS A 159 6.84 9.83 -17.92
N SER A 160 7.39 11.01 -17.62
CA SER A 160 7.20 11.75 -16.38
C SER A 160 5.80 12.37 -16.28
N ASP A 161 5.48 13.01 -15.15
CA ASP A 161 4.25 13.79 -15.01
C ASP A 161 4.25 15.13 -15.77
N GLU A 162 5.40 15.58 -16.25
CA GLU A 162 5.55 16.71 -17.19
C GLU A 162 5.32 16.32 -18.66
N LEU A 163 4.93 15.07 -18.89
CA LEU A 163 4.70 14.46 -20.20
C LEU A 163 5.96 14.29 -21.06
N VAL A 164 7.14 14.46 -20.49
CA VAL A 164 8.41 14.25 -21.17
C VAL A 164 8.94 12.86 -20.83
N GLY A 165 9.53 12.18 -21.80
CA GLY A 165 10.15 10.89 -21.58
C GLY A 165 11.39 10.70 -22.43
N ARG A 166 12.15 9.66 -22.07
CA ARG A 166 13.25 9.14 -22.88
C ARG A 166 12.90 7.71 -23.25
N ALA A 167 13.06 7.35 -24.52
CA ALA A 167 12.82 5.99 -24.97
C ALA A 167 13.81 5.06 -24.24
N PRO A 168 13.33 3.99 -23.59
CA PRO A 168 14.20 3.07 -22.88
C PRO A 168 15.05 2.28 -23.87
N ALA A 169 16.27 1.89 -23.46
CA ALA A 169 17.17 1.10 -24.30
C ALA A 169 16.58 -0.27 -24.66
N GLU A 170 15.71 -0.81 -23.81
CA GLU A 170 15.01 -2.09 -24.04
C GLU A 170 13.75 -1.98 -24.91
N LEU A 171 13.43 -0.81 -25.48
CA LEU A 171 12.33 -0.68 -26.44
C LEU A 171 12.62 -1.60 -27.65
N PRO A 172 11.75 -2.57 -27.98
CA PRO A 172 12.02 -3.49 -29.10
C PRO A 172 12.26 -2.73 -30.40
N VAL A 173 13.28 -3.15 -31.18
CA VAL A 173 13.68 -2.42 -32.40
C VAL A 173 12.52 -2.26 -33.39
N ALA A 174 11.68 -3.28 -33.51
CA ALA A 174 10.48 -3.26 -34.35
C ALA A 174 9.45 -2.17 -33.95
N CYS A 175 9.49 -1.66 -32.72
CA CYS A 175 8.63 -0.57 -32.26
C CYS A 175 9.03 0.81 -32.80
N TYR A 176 10.28 1.03 -33.24
CA TYR A 176 10.69 2.33 -33.77
C TYR A 176 9.95 2.71 -35.06
N GLY A 177 9.56 1.72 -35.86
CA GLY A 177 8.71 1.94 -37.05
C GLY A 177 7.33 2.51 -36.74
N ALA A 178 6.85 2.41 -35.49
CA ALA A 178 5.57 2.97 -35.07
C ALA A 178 5.61 4.47 -34.75
N VAL A 179 6.79 5.05 -34.54
CA VAL A 179 6.95 6.44 -34.07
C VAL A 179 6.26 7.47 -34.99
N PRO A 180 6.40 7.41 -36.33
CA PRO A 180 5.71 8.35 -37.22
C PRO A 180 4.19 8.30 -37.06
N MET A 181 3.61 7.10 -36.92
CA MET A 181 2.18 6.93 -36.69
C MET A 181 1.75 7.47 -35.32
N LEU A 182 2.55 7.25 -34.27
CA LEU A 182 2.25 7.77 -32.94
C LEU A 182 2.24 9.30 -32.90
N LEU A 183 3.10 9.96 -33.68
CA LEU A 183 3.07 11.41 -33.89
C LEU A 183 1.83 11.84 -34.67
N GLU A 184 1.58 11.22 -35.83
CA GLU A 184 0.45 11.55 -36.72
C GLU A 184 -0.92 11.41 -36.00
N LYS A 185 -1.08 10.38 -35.16
CA LYS A 185 -2.31 10.13 -34.41
C LYS A 185 -2.40 10.88 -33.08
N GLY A 186 -1.39 11.68 -32.74
CA GLY A 186 -1.37 12.52 -31.53
C GLY A 186 -1.19 11.74 -30.22
N PHE A 187 -0.63 10.53 -30.27
CA PHE A 187 -0.15 9.85 -29.07
C PHE A 187 1.14 10.50 -28.56
N LEU A 188 2.02 10.89 -29.47
CA LEU A 188 3.20 11.71 -29.23
C LEU A 188 2.93 13.12 -29.75
N ALA A 189 3.36 14.13 -29.02
CA ALA A 189 3.33 15.52 -29.45
C ALA A 189 4.62 15.92 -30.17
N GLU A 190 5.77 15.44 -29.67
CA GLU A 190 7.08 15.74 -30.23
C GLU A 190 8.04 14.56 -30.02
N VAL A 191 9.04 14.43 -30.90
CA VAL A 191 10.16 13.49 -30.77
C VAL A 191 11.43 14.20 -31.21
N SER A 192 12.49 14.10 -30.41
CA SER A 192 13.82 14.63 -30.72
C SER A 192 14.88 13.60 -30.30
N GLY A 193 15.44 12.88 -31.28
CA GLY A 193 16.34 11.76 -31.00
C GLY A 193 15.65 10.68 -30.15
N GLN A 194 16.12 10.49 -28.91
CA GLN A 194 15.55 9.53 -27.94
C GLN A 194 14.59 10.19 -26.94
N THR A 195 14.43 11.50 -26.96
CA THR A 195 13.46 12.20 -26.10
C THR A 195 12.15 12.41 -26.84
N TYR A 196 11.05 12.42 -26.11
CA TYR A 196 9.71 12.63 -26.66
C TYR A 196 8.80 13.31 -25.65
N ARG A 197 7.69 13.83 -26.15
CA ARG A 197 6.56 14.30 -25.33
C ARG A 197 5.30 13.52 -25.67
N LEU A 198 4.58 13.04 -24.66
CA LEU A 198 3.25 12.48 -24.84
C LEU A 198 2.24 13.56 -25.25
N GLY A 199 1.28 13.21 -26.09
CA GLY A 199 0.16 14.07 -26.40
C GLY A 199 -0.67 14.36 -25.15
N GLU A 200 -1.13 15.61 -25.01
CA GLU A 200 -1.95 16.04 -23.86
C GLU A 200 -3.20 15.16 -23.66
N SER A 201 -3.80 14.70 -24.76
CA SER A 201 -4.98 13.82 -24.74
C SER A 201 -4.74 12.44 -24.08
N VAL A 202 -3.47 12.03 -23.96
CA VAL A 202 -3.05 10.77 -23.33
C VAL A 202 -2.27 11.00 -22.04
N ARG A 203 -2.29 12.22 -21.46
CA ARG A 203 -1.60 12.57 -20.19
C ARG A 203 -1.83 11.55 -19.09
N HIS A 204 -3.09 11.12 -18.94
CA HIS A 204 -3.49 10.19 -17.89
C HIS A 204 -2.83 8.81 -17.98
N LEU A 205 -2.23 8.47 -19.12
CA LEU A 205 -1.49 7.23 -19.35
C LEU A 205 -0.02 7.33 -18.91
N ALA A 206 0.50 8.51 -18.56
CA ALA A 206 1.89 8.64 -18.15
C ALA A 206 2.20 7.78 -16.91
N GLY A 207 3.29 7.03 -16.98
CA GLY A 207 3.79 6.12 -15.95
C GLY A 207 4.53 6.82 -14.82
N ARG A 208 4.60 8.15 -14.84
CA ARG A 208 5.24 9.00 -13.83
C ARG A 208 6.67 8.52 -13.54
N PHE A 209 7.43 8.33 -14.63
CA PHE A 209 8.84 7.99 -14.55
C PHE A 209 9.58 9.04 -13.72
N ARG A 210 10.47 8.56 -12.85
CA ARG A 210 11.39 9.38 -12.09
C ARG A 210 12.80 8.98 -12.44
N THR A 211 13.68 9.96 -12.62
CA THR A 211 15.08 9.68 -12.91
C THR A 211 15.79 9.15 -11.65
N PRO A 212 16.92 8.44 -11.79
CA PRO A 212 17.73 8.03 -10.66
C PRO A 212 18.13 9.20 -9.75
N GLU A 213 18.39 10.38 -10.32
CA GLU A 213 18.73 11.58 -9.58
C GLU A 213 17.56 12.08 -8.72
N GLU A 214 16.34 12.06 -9.26
CA GLU A 214 15.13 12.43 -8.52
C GLU A 214 14.86 11.45 -7.38
N LEU A 215 15.01 10.14 -7.62
CA LEU A 215 14.88 9.12 -6.57
C LEU A 215 15.93 9.29 -5.47
N ALA A 216 17.18 9.60 -5.85
CA ALA A 216 18.25 9.86 -4.89
C ALA A 216 17.98 11.15 -4.07
N ALA A 217 17.40 12.19 -4.68
CA ALA A 217 17.02 13.40 -3.97
C ALA A 217 15.91 13.13 -2.93
N ILE A 218 14.88 12.38 -3.31
CA ILE A 218 13.80 11.97 -2.39
C ILE A 218 14.36 11.13 -1.23
N ALA A 219 15.29 10.21 -1.52
CA ALA A 219 15.91 9.38 -0.50
C ALA A 219 16.72 10.21 0.51
N ARG A 220 17.52 11.18 0.04
CA ARG A 220 18.26 12.11 0.90
C ARG A 220 17.32 12.95 1.77
N GLU A 221 16.26 13.50 1.20
CA GLU A 221 15.28 14.30 1.96
C GLU A 221 14.61 13.45 3.05
N GLU A 222 14.23 12.21 2.76
CA GLU A 222 13.63 11.31 3.75
C GLU A 222 14.64 10.90 4.84
N GLU A 223 15.90 10.71 4.48
CA GLU A 223 16.99 10.45 5.42
C GLU A 223 17.24 11.65 6.34
N GLU A 224 17.33 12.86 5.80
CA GLU A 224 17.44 14.10 6.57
C GLU A 224 16.23 14.28 7.51
N ARG A 225 15.02 14.01 7.01
CA ARG A 225 13.80 14.06 7.81
C ARG A 225 13.77 13.00 8.92
N ARG A 226 14.27 11.80 8.64
CA ARG A 226 14.46 10.74 9.64
C ARG A 226 15.48 11.16 10.69
N ALA A 227 16.64 11.64 10.28
CA ALA A 227 17.68 12.14 11.20
C ALA A 227 17.17 13.28 12.07
N ALA A 228 16.38 14.21 11.50
CA ALA A 228 15.75 15.29 12.26
C ALA A 228 14.73 14.77 13.29
N ARG A 229 13.91 13.76 12.93
CA ARG A 229 12.98 13.10 13.87
C ARG A 229 13.72 12.36 14.98
N GLU A 230 14.82 11.68 14.66
CA GLU A 230 15.65 10.96 15.64
C GLU A 230 16.37 11.94 16.58
N ALA A 231 16.93 13.04 16.06
CA ALA A 231 17.54 14.09 16.86
C ALA A 231 16.52 14.76 17.79
N ALA A 232 15.31 15.06 17.28
CA ALA A 232 14.23 15.61 18.10
C ALA A 232 13.74 14.62 19.18
N ALA A 233 13.74 13.31 18.89
CA ALA A 233 13.42 12.28 19.87
C ALA A 233 14.53 12.06 20.92
N ALA A 234 15.78 12.37 20.59
CA ALA A 234 16.93 12.26 21.49
C ALA A 234 17.09 13.49 22.41
N ALA A 235 16.51 14.64 22.04
CA ALA A 235 16.53 15.84 22.87
C ALA A 235 15.69 15.62 24.14
N GLU A 236 16.27 15.89 25.31
CA GLU A 236 15.53 15.83 26.57
C GLU A 236 14.45 16.94 26.59
N PRO A 237 13.18 16.60 26.89
CA PRO A 237 12.14 17.60 27.02
C PRO A 237 12.46 18.61 28.13
N THR A 238 12.32 19.90 27.82
CA THR A 238 12.34 21.01 28.79
C THR A 238 10.93 21.54 29.05
N PRO A 239 10.65 22.24 30.16
CA PRO A 239 9.35 22.86 30.41
C PRO A 239 8.88 23.77 29.26
N GLU A 240 9.78 24.50 28.62
CA GLU A 240 9.50 25.37 27.48
C GLU A 240 9.09 24.55 26.25
N SER A 241 9.81 23.46 25.96
CA SER A 241 9.48 22.56 24.85
C SER A 241 8.13 21.85 25.07
N TRP A 242 7.79 21.54 26.33
CA TRP A 242 6.50 20.96 26.70
C TRP A 242 5.36 21.97 26.51
N ALA A 243 5.55 23.22 26.91
CA ALA A 243 4.58 24.29 26.67
C ALA A 243 4.37 24.55 25.17
N ALA A 244 5.44 24.57 24.38
CA ALA A 244 5.38 24.70 22.92
C ALA A 244 4.69 23.50 22.27
N TRP A 245 4.92 22.28 22.74
CA TRP A 245 4.19 21.11 22.27
C TRP A 245 2.69 21.23 22.59
N LYS A 246 2.33 21.63 23.82
CA LYS A 246 0.93 21.80 24.24
C LYS A 246 0.16 22.81 23.39
N SER A 247 0.80 23.89 22.93
CA SER A 247 0.16 24.88 22.06
C SER A 247 -0.04 24.40 20.61
N GLY A 248 0.76 23.43 20.16
CA GLY A 248 0.71 22.88 18.80
C GLY A 248 -0.21 21.67 18.61
N VAL A 249 -0.73 21.06 19.67
CA VAL A 249 -1.58 19.86 19.59
C VAL A 249 -3.07 20.17 19.55
N SER A 250 -3.86 19.20 19.08
CA SER A 250 -5.32 19.34 19.05
C SER A 250 -5.93 19.54 20.45
N PRO A 251 -7.08 20.24 20.59
CA PRO A 251 -7.73 20.44 21.88
C PRO A 251 -8.06 19.15 22.64
N ALA A 252 -8.36 18.06 21.93
CA ALA A 252 -8.63 16.76 22.55
C ALA A 252 -7.37 16.13 23.17
N LEU A 253 -6.23 16.23 22.49
CA LEU A 253 -4.95 15.72 22.98
C LEU A 253 -4.44 16.59 24.14
N LEU A 254 -4.61 17.92 24.06
CA LEU A 254 -4.26 18.83 25.14
C LEU A 254 -4.98 18.47 26.45
N ARG A 255 -6.32 18.36 26.41
CA ARG A 255 -7.11 17.97 27.60
C ARG A 255 -6.66 16.64 28.19
N HIS A 256 -6.29 15.68 27.34
CA HIS A 256 -5.79 14.39 27.79
C HIS A 256 -4.43 14.50 28.47
N ALA A 257 -3.49 15.25 27.89
CA ALA A 257 -2.19 15.52 28.50
C ALA A 257 -2.33 16.23 29.85
N GLU A 258 -3.17 17.25 29.93
CA GLU A 258 -3.46 17.99 31.17
C GLU A 258 -4.12 17.11 32.23
N ALA A 259 -5.04 16.20 31.85
CA ALA A 259 -5.64 15.26 32.79
C ALA A 259 -4.60 14.30 33.40
N VAL A 260 -3.61 13.86 32.62
CA VAL A 260 -2.51 13.02 33.13
C VAL A 260 -1.54 13.84 33.99
N GLU A 261 -1.21 15.06 33.55
CA GLU A 261 -0.33 16.01 34.26
C GLU A 261 -0.89 16.38 35.64
N ALA A 262 -2.20 16.65 35.72
CA ALA A 262 -2.88 17.07 36.95
C ALA A 262 -3.35 15.89 37.83
N CYS A 263 -3.11 14.63 37.44
CA CYS A 263 -3.61 13.48 38.18
C CYS A 263 -2.88 13.29 39.52
N ALA A 264 -3.57 13.64 40.61
CA ALA A 264 -3.06 13.54 41.98
C ALA A 264 -2.80 12.09 42.44
N LEU A 265 -3.33 11.06 41.76
CA LEU A 265 -3.04 9.67 42.10
C LEU A 265 -1.81 9.12 41.36
N CYS A 266 -1.53 9.66 40.17
CA CYS A 266 -0.41 9.20 39.34
C CYS A 266 0.91 9.88 39.70
N HIS A 267 0.87 11.17 40.09
CA HIS A 267 2.04 11.99 40.44
C HIS A 267 3.25 11.75 39.52
N LEU A 268 3.03 11.83 38.20
CA LEU A 268 4.08 11.52 37.23
C LEU A 268 5.11 12.65 37.20
N PRO A 269 6.40 12.37 37.43
CA PRO A 269 7.42 13.38 37.32
C PRO A 269 7.55 13.83 35.86
N PHE A 270 7.87 15.11 35.66
CA PHE A 270 8.00 15.72 34.33
C PHE A 270 8.87 14.89 33.36
N VAL A 271 10.00 14.38 33.86
CA VAL A 271 10.96 13.53 33.12
C VAL A 271 10.38 12.20 32.62
N ARG A 272 9.20 11.78 33.10
CA ARG A 272 8.47 10.61 32.59
C ARG A 272 7.23 11.00 31.77
N LEU A 273 6.61 12.13 32.11
CA LEU A 273 5.39 12.61 31.47
C LEU A 273 5.68 13.17 30.07
N ALA A 274 6.56 14.18 29.98
CA ALA A 274 6.79 14.91 28.74
C ALA A 274 7.35 14.02 27.62
N PRO A 275 8.39 13.18 27.86
CA PRO A 275 8.88 12.28 26.81
C PRO A 275 7.81 11.31 26.31
N ALA A 276 6.92 10.82 27.15
CA ALA A 276 5.90 9.85 26.73
C ALA A 276 4.88 10.44 25.73
N PHE A 277 4.63 11.75 25.79
CA PHE A 277 3.75 12.46 24.87
C PHE A 277 4.49 13.00 23.64
N MET A 278 5.74 13.45 23.81
CA MET A 278 6.52 14.10 22.76
C MET A 278 7.29 13.09 21.89
N CYS A 279 7.77 12.01 22.49
CA CYS A 279 8.53 10.96 21.85
C CYS A 279 7.63 9.72 21.82
N GLY A 280 7.05 9.41 20.65
CA GLY A 280 6.15 8.27 20.49
C GLY A 280 6.75 6.95 21.02
N PRO A 281 5.91 5.94 21.29
CA PRO A 281 6.39 4.69 21.88
C PRO A 281 7.45 4.05 20.98
N SER A 282 8.58 3.67 21.57
CA SER A 282 9.58 2.87 20.89
C SER A 282 8.98 1.50 20.52
N PRO A 283 9.06 1.06 19.26
CA PRO A 283 8.59 -0.26 18.88
C PRO A 283 9.38 -1.31 19.65
N LEU A 284 8.67 -2.17 20.38
CA LEU A 284 9.28 -3.32 21.04
C LEU A 284 9.35 -4.46 20.01
N PRO A 285 10.54 -5.04 19.73
CA PRO A 285 10.61 -6.32 19.05
C PRO A 285 9.88 -7.36 19.90
N ALA A 286 9.12 -8.25 19.26
CA ALA A 286 8.53 -9.41 19.92
C ALA A 286 9.41 -10.63 19.62
N PRO A 287 10.38 -10.99 20.48
CA PRO A 287 11.17 -12.19 20.27
C PRO A 287 10.29 -13.44 20.37
N ARG A 288 10.62 -14.48 19.61
CA ARG A 288 9.83 -15.72 19.51
C ARG A 288 9.55 -16.37 20.87
N ALA A 289 10.52 -16.36 21.79
CA ALA A 289 10.37 -16.87 23.14
C ALA A 289 9.25 -16.18 23.96
N ALA A 290 8.95 -14.91 23.67
CA ALA A 290 7.89 -14.18 24.35
C ALA A 290 6.48 -14.59 23.85
N LEU A 291 6.37 -15.12 22.62
CA LEU A 291 5.12 -15.68 22.09
C LEU A 291 4.81 -17.03 22.74
N ASP A 292 5.80 -17.91 22.89
CA ASP A 292 5.62 -19.21 23.56
C ASP A 292 5.22 -19.02 25.04
N ALA A 293 5.84 -18.04 25.71
CA ALA A 293 5.47 -17.67 27.08
C ALA A 293 4.05 -17.08 27.19
N TYR A 294 3.57 -16.42 26.13
CA TYR A 294 2.22 -15.86 26.08
C TYR A 294 1.14 -16.95 26.03
N GLU A 295 1.33 -18.00 25.24
CA GLU A 295 0.37 -19.12 25.17
C GLU A 295 0.18 -19.79 26.53
N SER A 296 1.30 -20.08 27.22
CA SER A 296 1.29 -20.64 28.57
C SER A 296 0.61 -19.72 29.59
N TRP A 297 0.90 -18.41 29.51
CA TRP A 297 0.28 -17.42 30.39
C TRP A 297 -1.23 -17.32 30.15
N ARG A 298 -1.66 -17.30 28.88
CA ARG A 298 -3.07 -17.16 28.48
C ARG A 298 -3.92 -18.32 28.98
N ALA A 299 -3.42 -19.54 28.90
CA ALA A 299 -4.11 -20.73 29.42
C ALA A 299 -4.40 -20.62 30.92
N ALA A 300 -3.52 -19.98 31.68
CA ALA A 300 -3.69 -19.76 33.12
C ALA A 300 -4.58 -18.53 33.47
N HIS A 301 -4.93 -17.68 32.51
CA HIS A 301 -5.68 -16.45 32.73
C HIS A 301 -6.84 -16.29 31.71
N PRO A 302 -7.83 -17.19 31.73
CA PRO A 302 -8.93 -17.17 30.75
C PRO A 302 -9.76 -15.88 30.77
N ASP A 303 -9.89 -15.24 31.94
CA ASP A 303 -10.70 -14.03 32.14
C ASP A 303 -9.92 -12.72 31.98
N CYS A 304 -8.64 -12.77 31.57
CA CYS A 304 -7.76 -11.60 31.55
C CYS A 304 -8.29 -10.41 30.74
N GLY A 305 -9.06 -10.67 29.67
CA GLY A 305 -9.68 -9.62 28.86
C GLY A 305 -10.77 -8.85 29.60
N ARG A 306 -11.64 -9.57 30.32
CA ARG A 306 -12.71 -8.99 31.12
C ARG A 306 -12.16 -8.21 32.31
N GLU A 307 -11.23 -8.80 33.04
CA GLU A 307 -10.54 -8.16 34.16
C GLU A 307 -9.82 -6.87 33.74
N ALA A 308 -9.10 -6.91 32.61
CA ALA A 308 -8.41 -5.74 32.09
C ALA A 308 -9.39 -4.63 31.70
N ALA A 309 -10.50 -4.95 31.05
CA ALA A 309 -11.50 -3.96 30.69
C ALA A 309 -12.12 -3.29 31.93
N LEU A 310 -12.53 -4.08 32.93
CA LEU A 310 -13.06 -3.56 34.20
C LEU A 310 -12.06 -2.64 34.89
N PHE A 311 -10.80 -3.06 34.97
CA PHE A 311 -9.73 -2.24 35.53
C PHE A 311 -9.62 -0.88 34.82
N THR A 312 -9.74 -0.83 33.49
CA THR A 312 -9.67 0.48 32.78
C THR A 312 -10.85 1.40 33.11
N VAL A 313 -12.03 0.86 33.44
CA VAL A 313 -13.20 1.65 33.86
C VAL A 313 -12.96 2.23 35.24
N GLU A 314 -12.60 1.38 36.21
CA GLU A 314 -12.31 1.77 37.60
C GLU A 314 -11.17 2.79 37.64
N PHE A 315 -10.06 2.49 36.95
CA PHE A 315 -8.91 3.38 36.87
C PHE A 315 -9.32 4.76 36.32
N ARG A 316 -10.14 4.82 35.26
CA ARG A 316 -10.56 6.10 34.71
C ARG A 316 -11.49 6.87 35.64
N ALA A 317 -12.35 6.19 36.38
CA ALA A 317 -13.24 6.83 37.35
C ALA A 317 -12.43 7.51 38.48
N GLU A 318 -11.33 6.90 38.91
CA GLU A 318 -10.46 7.44 39.96
C GLU A 318 -9.46 8.48 39.44
N HIS A 319 -8.88 8.25 38.26
CA HIS A 319 -7.76 9.05 37.75
C HIS A 319 -8.15 10.12 36.73
N GLY A 320 -9.34 10.06 36.13
CA GLY A 320 -9.79 10.95 35.05
C GLY A 320 -9.20 10.63 33.67
N HIS A 321 -8.23 9.72 33.57
CA HIS A 321 -7.58 9.27 32.34
C HIS A 321 -7.43 7.74 32.31
N GLY A 322 -7.08 7.16 31.17
CA GLY A 322 -6.84 5.71 31.06
C GLY A 322 -5.49 5.29 31.63
N PRO A 323 -5.28 4.01 32.01
CA PRO A 323 -3.97 3.55 32.46
C PRO A 323 -2.99 3.43 31.28
N SER A 324 -1.70 3.51 31.59
CA SER A 324 -0.63 3.01 30.72
C SER A 324 -0.57 1.47 30.73
N HIS A 325 0.14 0.86 29.78
CA HIS A 325 0.39 -0.60 29.79
C HIS A 325 1.02 -1.06 31.12
N GLY A 326 1.95 -0.25 31.66
CA GLY A 326 2.61 -0.52 32.93
C GLY A 326 1.67 -0.44 34.12
N GLN A 327 0.77 0.55 34.17
CA GLN A 327 -0.22 0.69 35.25
C GLN A 327 -1.26 -0.43 35.21
N LEU A 328 -1.75 -0.79 34.02
CA LEU A 328 -2.64 -1.95 33.85
C LEU A 328 -1.99 -3.22 34.39
N CYS A 329 -0.78 -3.55 33.92
CA CYS A 329 -0.06 -4.74 34.36
C CYS A 329 0.27 -4.69 35.87
N LYS A 330 0.52 -3.51 36.44
CA LYS A 330 0.75 -3.36 37.88
C LYS A 330 -0.52 -3.62 38.67
N GLY A 331 -1.65 -3.05 38.26
CA GLY A 331 -2.95 -3.20 38.90
C GLY A 331 -3.45 -4.64 38.91
N LEU A 332 -3.30 -5.33 37.79
CA LEU A 332 -3.65 -6.75 37.63
C LEU A 332 -2.59 -7.72 38.16
N ARG A 333 -1.57 -7.22 38.87
CA ARG A 333 -0.48 -8.01 39.49
C ARG A 333 0.40 -8.78 38.49
N TRP A 334 0.36 -8.44 37.20
CA TRP A 334 1.22 -8.96 36.14
C TRP A 334 2.63 -8.32 36.10
N LYS A 335 2.98 -7.48 37.06
CA LYS A 335 4.27 -6.75 37.10
C LYS A 335 5.52 -7.65 37.13
N LYS A 336 5.39 -8.92 37.56
CA LYS A 336 6.48 -9.89 37.57
C LYS A 336 6.80 -10.47 36.18
N LEU A 337 5.93 -10.25 35.20
CA LEU A 337 6.15 -10.70 33.83
C LEU A 337 7.20 -9.82 33.14
N GLY A 338 7.96 -10.44 32.24
CA GLY A 338 8.91 -9.74 31.37
C GLY A 338 8.25 -8.61 30.60
N ARG A 339 9.01 -7.56 30.28
CA ARG A 339 8.50 -6.36 29.56
C ARG A 339 7.87 -6.74 28.22
N GLU A 340 8.51 -7.65 27.50
CA GLU A 340 8.05 -8.15 26.19
C GLU A 340 6.72 -8.89 26.30
N LEU A 341 6.61 -9.83 27.24
CA LEU A 341 5.37 -10.56 27.50
C LEU A 341 4.23 -9.62 27.89
N ARG A 342 4.47 -8.62 28.74
CA ARG A 342 3.46 -7.59 29.06
C ARG A 342 3.02 -6.81 27.84
N GLY A 343 3.96 -6.48 26.94
CA GLY A 343 3.66 -5.86 25.65
C GLY A 343 2.72 -6.73 24.81
N ILE A 344 3.07 -8.00 24.62
CA ILE A 344 2.27 -8.96 23.86
C ILE A 344 0.86 -9.09 24.45
N ILE A 345 0.74 -9.26 25.77
CA ILE A 345 -0.56 -9.37 26.44
C ILE A 345 -1.45 -8.16 26.10
N VAL A 346 -0.97 -6.95 26.31
CA VAL A 346 -1.78 -5.74 26.07
C VAL A 346 -2.10 -5.58 24.58
N HIS A 347 -1.16 -5.86 23.69
CA HIS A 347 -1.42 -5.80 22.25
C HIS A 347 -2.46 -6.82 21.80
N THR A 348 -2.43 -8.04 22.32
CA THR A 348 -3.43 -9.06 22.01
C THR A 348 -4.80 -8.68 22.57
N LEU A 349 -4.88 -8.15 23.79
CA LEU A 349 -6.14 -7.66 24.35
C LEU A 349 -6.75 -6.50 23.54
N ILE A 350 -5.92 -5.65 22.92
CA ILE A 350 -6.37 -4.63 21.97
C ILE A 350 -6.87 -5.28 20.67
N ALA A 351 -6.12 -6.23 20.11
CA ALA A 351 -6.47 -6.92 18.87
C ALA A 351 -7.79 -7.69 18.98
N GLU A 352 -8.05 -8.30 20.14
CA GLU A 352 -9.27 -9.03 20.46
C GLU A 352 -10.44 -8.12 20.87
N GLY A 353 -10.21 -6.80 20.90
CA GLY A 353 -11.24 -5.82 21.18
C GLY A 353 -11.66 -5.76 22.65
N TRP A 354 -10.95 -6.41 23.58
CA TRP A 354 -11.16 -6.25 25.01
C TRP A 354 -10.73 -4.86 25.48
N LEU A 355 -9.61 -4.37 24.96
CA LEU A 355 -9.10 -3.03 25.18
C LEU A 355 -9.12 -2.22 23.89
N ALA A 356 -9.09 -0.90 24.04
CA ALA A 356 -8.79 0.03 22.96
C ALA A 356 -7.78 1.07 23.46
N SER A 357 -6.99 1.61 22.53
CA SER A 357 -6.07 2.72 22.78
C SER A 357 -6.18 3.74 21.65
N THR A 358 -5.47 4.85 21.75
CA THR A 358 -5.35 5.82 20.66
C THR A 358 -3.86 6.01 20.35
N PRO A 359 -3.22 5.09 19.60
CA PRO A 359 -1.80 5.23 19.26
C PRO A 359 -1.56 6.54 18.48
N PRO A 360 -0.43 7.23 18.71
CA PRO A 360 0.66 6.93 19.65
C PRO A 360 0.43 7.47 21.09
N VAL A 361 -0.75 7.97 21.42
CA VAL A 361 -1.03 8.70 22.66
C VAL A 361 -0.99 7.79 23.89
N PRO A 362 -0.13 8.08 24.90
CA PRO A 362 -0.02 7.27 26.12
C PRO A 362 -1.21 7.48 27.07
N TRP A 363 -1.40 6.57 28.05
CA TRP A 363 -2.49 6.64 29.05
C TRP A 363 -3.91 6.63 28.47
N THR A 364 -4.12 5.97 27.31
CA THR A 364 -5.42 5.96 26.61
C THR A 364 -6.15 4.63 26.66
N LEU A 365 -5.66 3.65 27.43
CA LEU A 365 -6.33 2.35 27.55
C LEU A 365 -7.75 2.53 28.09
N ARG A 366 -8.70 1.90 27.41
CA ARG A 366 -10.13 1.96 27.72
C ARG A 366 -10.80 0.64 27.29
N PRO A 367 -12.05 0.38 27.70
CA PRO A 367 -12.79 -0.78 27.21
C PRO A 367 -12.93 -0.74 25.69
N GLY A 368 -12.61 -1.86 25.04
CA GLY A 368 -12.79 -2.04 23.61
C GLY A 368 -14.20 -2.53 23.25
N ARG A 369 -14.42 -2.84 21.97
CA ARG A 369 -15.75 -3.25 21.45
C ARG A 369 -16.28 -4.53 22.09
N THR A 370 -15.42 -5.51 22.33
CA THR A 370 -15.78 -6.79 22.96
C THR A 370 -16.23 -6.58 24.40
N ALA A 371 -15.51 -5.75 25.16
CA ALA A 371 -15.88 -5.38 26.52
C ALA A 371 -17.21 -4.61 26.57
N GLN A 372 -17.40 -3.65 25.67
CA GLN A 372 -18.63 -2.86 25.56
C GLN A 372 -19.85 -3.73 25.24
N ALA A 373 -19.69 -4.74 24.37
CA ALA A 373 -20.75 -5.70 24.06
C ALA A 373 -21.17 -6.53 25.29
N GLN A 374 -20.29 -6.66 26.28
CA GLN A 374 -20.56 -7.32 27.56
C GLN A 374 -20.98 -6.34 28.67
N GLY A 375 -21.32 -5.10 28.31
CA GLY A 375 -21.77 -4.07 29.25
C GLY A 375 -20.64 -3.37 30.02
N ILE A 376 -19.38 -3.62 29.69
CA ILE A 376 -18.23 -2.92 30.30
C ILE A 376 -17.89 -1.71 29.45
N ALA A 377 -18.43 -0.56 29.82
CA ALA A 377 -18.26 0.71 29.11
C ALA A 377 -17.91 1.85 30.08
N LEU A 378 -17.34 2.93 29.53
CA LEU A 378 -17.11 4.15 30.29
C LEU A 378 -18.44 4.91 30.51
N PRO A 379 -18.58 5.66 31.62
CA PRO A 379 -19.76 6.50 31.86
C PRO A 379 -20.02 7.44 30.67
N GLY A 380 -21.26 7.46 30.18
CA GLY A 380 -21.69 8.28 29.03
C GLY A 380 -21.46 7.66 27.65
N GLN A 381 -20.78 6.52 27.54
CA GLN A 381 -20.75 5.73 26.31
C GLN A 381 -21.88 4.70 26.34
N ALA A 382 -23.07 5.10 25.87
CA ALA A 382 -24.18 4.17 25.71
C ALA A 382 -23.79 3.02 24.76
N VAL A 383 -24.10 1.79 25.16
CA VAL A 383 -24.02 0.62 24.29
C VAL A 383 -24.94 0.90 23.11
N ARG A 384 -24.38 1.21 21.94
CA ARG A 384 -25.15 1.10 20.69
C ARG A 384 -25.36 -0.39 20.47
N THR A 385 -26.45 -0.93 21.00
CA THR A 385 -27.00 -2.22 20.60
C THR A 385 -27.35 -2.09 19.12
N GLY A 386 -26.51 -2.66 18.25
CA GLY A 386 -26.81 -2.80 16.83
C GLY A 386 -27.99 -3.74 16.68
N GLY A 387 -29.08 -3.22 16.13
CA GLY A 387 -30.08 -4.00 15.41
C GLY A 387 -29.64 -4.27 13.97
#